data_AF-A0A523PPK8-F1
#
_entry.id   AF-A0A523PPK8-F1
#
_cell.length_a   1.000
_cell.length_b   1.000
_cell.length_c   1.000
_cell.angle_alpha   90.00
_cell.angle_beta   90.00
_cell.angle_gamma   90.00
#
_symmetry.space_group_name_H-M   'P 1'
#
loop_
_entity.id
_entity.type
_entity.pdbx_description
1 polymer ?
#
loop_
_entity_poly.entity_id
_entity_poly.type
_entity_poly.pdbx_seq_one_letter_code
_entity_poly.pdbx_strand_id
1 'polypeptide(L)'
;MTLCLRLGVFLWVLLQGLPAIAGQTAKEIERLLDTGSTGRAYELAESRAAKEAGDPEFDFLFALAALAVGHPERAVFALERVLFLHPQNDRVRLELARAQFLLGNYPEARTQFELVLTHRPPTNVRDQVKLFLAKIREQEKAVRPSFHVYANTNAGHDTNVNSATADSAVSVPALGQVLLDENSQELEDDFVEFEIGGEVLRPISKKKILFGKVSFSTRDNSDTDEFDTDILGLRGGISFVGKNSILRVPLQFEQLNLDGEDFRQLFITGIEWERPLTRMDRLAVFGQLGSIEYPDEDFRDVDLVLLGTAWTHNFGQANRLISLGIYFGDEKAGSDDPDVFREHWGRDYTGVYGRFNWNFTPRQTFYLSASFQTIEHDAPDPVFGDVRDEDLAQITAGWRWQWQPKWTINVELSHYNNDSNLELYSYERTQLHGGVRFGLY
;
A
#
# COMPACT_ATOMS: atom_id res chain seq x y z
N MET A 1 -14.31 21.54 11.51
CA MET A 1 -15.52 21.81 10.70
C MET A 1 -16.55 20.75 11.03
N THR A 2 -17.43 21.08 11.97
CA THR A 2 -18.37 20.17 12.62
C THR A 2 -19.68 20.23 11.85
N LEU A 3 -20.01 19.19 11.08
CA LEU A 3 -21.27 19.13 10.35
C LEU A 3 -22.31 18.39 11.19
N CYS A 4 -23.18 19.16 11.86
CA CYS A 4 -24.42 18.68 12.46
C CYS A 4 -25.38 18.20 11.35
N LEU A 5 -25.69 16.90 11.32
CA LEU A 5 -26.91 16.42 10.66
C LEU A 5 -28.02 16.29 11.70
N ARG A 6 -28.99 17.21 11.65
CA ARG A 6 -30.32 17.04 12.24
C ARG A 6 -31.13 16.13 11.32
N LEU A 7 -31.44 14.91 11.74
CA LEU A 7 -32.50 14.11 11.13
C LEU A 7 -33.78 14.34 11.94
N GLY A 8 -34.77 14.98 11.32
CA GLY A 8 -36.12 15.12 11.84
C GLY A 8 -36.86 13.79 11.75
N VAL A 9 -37.47 13.38 12.86
CA VAL A 9 -38.35 12.22 12.96
C VAL A 9 -39.73 12.62 12.44
N PHE A 10 -40.15 12.05 11.31
CA PHE A 10 -41.55 12.05 10.90
C PHE A 10 -42.20 10.76 11.39
N LEU A 11 -43.00 10.89 12.44
CA LEU A 11 -43.85 9.83 12.99
C LEU A 11 -45.13 9.77 12.14
N TRP A 12 -45.37 8.67 11.44
CA TRP A 12 -46.71 8.34 10.93
C TRP A 12 -47.16 7.01 11.51
N VAL A 13 -48.30 7.10 12.19
CA VAL A 13 -48.97 6.08 12.98
C VAL A 13 -49.63 5.05 12.07
N LEU A 14 -49.37 3.77 12.32
CA LEU A 14 -50.28 2.67 11.99
C LEU A 14 -50.39 1.79 13.24
N LEU A 15 -51.35 2.15 14.09
CA LEU A 15 -51.77 1.40 15.27
C LEU A 15 -52.52 0.14 14.79
N GLN A 16 -51.97 -1.04 15.05
CA GLN A 16 -52.74 -2.26 15.26
C GLN A 16 -52.30 -2.84 16.61
N GLY A 17 -53.28 -3.10 17.46
CA GLY A 17 -53.15 -3.01 18.91
C GLY A 17 -52.61 -4.25 19.61
N LEU A 18 -52.00 -3.99 20.76
CA LEU A 18 -51.94 -4.89 21.92
C LEU A 18 -52.40 -4.08 23.14
N PRO A 19 -53.38 -4.55 23.94
CA PRO A 19 -53.67 -3.95 25.22
C PRO A 19 -52.72 -4.56 26.24
N ALA A 20 -51.65 -3.83 26.58
CA ALA A 20 -50.87 -4.08 27.78
C ALA A 20 -50.94 -2.82 28.64
N ILE A 21 -51.09 -3.01 29.95
CA ILE A 21 -51.01 -1.93 30.94
C ILE A 21 -49.55 -1.46 30.92
N ALA A 22 -49.24 -0.54 30.01
CA ALA A 22 -47.94 0.11 29.96
C ALA A 22 -47.68 0.73 31.34
N GLY A 23 -46.69 0.17 32.05
CA GLY A 23 -46.29 0.65 33.37
C GLY A 23 -46.02 2.15 33.32
N GLN A 24 -46.44 2.90 34.34
CA GLN A 24 -46.22 4.36 34.39
C GLN A 24 -44.77 4.74 34.09
N THR A 25 -43.82 3.91 34.53
CA THR A 25 -42.39 4.03 34.24
C THR A 25 -42.08 4.02 32.74
N ALA A 26 -42.59 3.06 31.97
CA ALA A 26 -42.34 2.95 30.53
C ALA A 26 -42.81 4.20 29.79
N LYS A 27 -44.05 4.66 30.07
CA LYS A 27 -44.58 5.91 29.48
C LYS A 27 -43.73 7.14 29.81
N GLU A 28 -43.18 7.18 31.02
CA GLU A 28 -42.30 8.28 31.43
C GLU A 28 -40.95 8.24 30.72
N ILE A 29 -40.35 7.06 30.56
CA ILE A 29 -39.11 6.87 29.77
C ILE A 29 -39.35 7.26 28.31
N GLU A 30 -40.46 6.82 27.71
CA GLU A 30 -40.84 7.18 26.34
C GLU A 30 -40.97 8.71 26.20
N ARG A 31 -41.69 9.37 27.10
CA ARG A 31 -41.81 10.84 27.10
C ARG A 31 -40.45 11.53 27.23
N LEU A 32 -39.54 11.00 28.05
CA LEU A 32 -38.18 11.55 28.20
C LEU A 32 -37.36 11.35 26.93
N LEU A 33 -37.49 10.22 26.24
CA LEU A 33 -36.85 9.99 24.94
C LEU A 33 -37.40 10.92 23.86
N ASP A 34 -38.71 11.09 23.78
CA ASP A 34 -39.39 11.96 22.81
C ASP A 34 -39.02 13.44 22.98
N THR A 35 -38.82 13.88 24.22
CA THR A 35 -38.37 15.24 24.54
C THR A 35 -36.86 15.44 24.41
N GLY A 36 -36.12 14.41 23.97
CA GLY A 36 -34.66 14.43 23.83
C GLY A 36 -33.89 14.41 25.16
N SER A 37 -34.58 14.19 26.29
CA SER A 37 -33.99 14.08 27.63
C SER A 37 -33.38 12.68 27.86
N THR A 38 -32.52 12.23 26.96
CA THR A 38 -32.00 10.85 26.89
C THR A 38 -31.20 10.43 28.12
N GLY A 39 -30.44 11.36 28.73
CA GLY A 39 -29.74 11.12 30.00
C GLY A 39 -30.70 10.77 31.14
N ARG A 40 -31.75 11.58 31.33
CA ARG A 40 -32.77 11.33 32.36
C ARG A 40 -33.59 10.08 32.07
N ALA A 41 -33.88 9.80 30.80
CA ALA A 41 -34.54 8.57 30.39
C ALA A 41 -33.72 7.35 30.83
N TYR A 42 -32.40 7.38 30.60
CA TYR A 42 -31.51 6.29 30.99
C TYR A 42 -31.38 6.16 32.51
N GLU A 43 -31.21 7.26 33.25
CA GLU A 43 -31.16 7.24 34.72
C GLU A 43 -32.45 6.64 35.33
N LEU A 44 -33.62 7.05 34.82
CA LEU A 44 -34.90 6.51 35.27
C LEU A 44 -34.99 5.01 34.95
N ALA A 45 -34.65 4.62 33.72
CA ALA A 45 -34.65 3.22 33.30
C ALA A 45 -33.67 2.37 34.14
N GLU A 46 -32.47 2.86 34.43
CA GLU A 46 -31.49 2.19 35.28
C GLU A 46 -31.99 1.99 36.72
N SER A 47 -32.60 3.02 37.32
CA SER A 47 -33.15 2.94 38.67
C SER A 47 -34.27 1.90 38.83
N ARG A 48 -34.95 1.57 37.72
CA ARG A 48 -36.11 0.66 37.67
C ARG A 48 -35.77 -0.72 37.14
N ALA A 49 -34.61 -0.90 36.51
CA ALA A 49 -34.20 -2.15 35.88
C ALA A 49 -34.26 -3.35 36.83
N ALA A 50 -33.89 -3.21 38.10
CA ALA A 50 -33.94 -4.31 39.06
C ALA A 50 -35.36 -4.86 39.34
N LYS A 51 -36.40 -4.05 39.09
CA LYS A 51 -37.80 -4.42 39.36
C LYS A 51 -38.59 -4.71 38.09
N GLU A 52 -38.26 -4.03 36.99
CA GLU A 52 -39.08 -4.03 35.77
C GLU A 52 -38.38 -4.72 34.57
N ALA A 53 -37.11 -5.12 34.68
CA ALA A 53 -36.46 -5.91 33.63
C ALA A 53 -37.20 -7.23 33.37
N GLY A 54 -37.29 -7.59 32.09
CA GLY A 54 -38.08 -8.74 31.62
C GLY A 54 -39.46 -8.35 31.11
N ASP A 55 -39.96 -7.15 31.41
CA ASP A 55 -41.11 -6.57 30.70
C ASP A 55 -40.67 -6.06 29.30
N PRO A 56 -41.29 -6.53 28.20
CA PRO A 56 -40.84 -6.17 26.85
C PRO A 56 -40.88 -4.68 26.52
N GLU A 57 -41.86 -3.94 27.03
CA GLU A 57 -42.04 -2.52 26.73
C GLU A 57 -41.00 -1.70 27.49
N PHE A 58 -40.82 -1.98 28.78
CA PHE A 58 -39.77 -1.40 29.59
C PHE A 58 -38.38 -1.69 29.02
N ASP A 59 -38.07 -2.96 28.69
CA ASP A 59 -36.76 -3.37 28.20
C ASP A 59 -36.41 -2.72 26.85
N PHE A 60 -37.39 -2.58 25.95
CA PHE A 60 -37.17 -1.90 24.68
C PHE A 60 -36.82 -0.41 24.89
N LEU A 61 -37.57 0.30 25.74
CA LEU A 61 -37.31 1.71 26.03
C LEU A 61 -36.00 1.92 26.81
N PHE A 62 -35.69 1.01 27.75
CA PHE A 62 -34.41 0.97 28.44
C PHE A 62 -33.25 0.88 27.43
N ALA A 63 -33.36 -0.01 26.44
CA ALA A 63 -32.34 -0.18 25.43
C ALA A 63 -32.16 1.06 24.55
N LEU A 64 -33.26 1.71 24.14
CA LEU A 64 -33.18 2.96 23.38
C LEU A 64 -32.49 4.06 24.17
N ALA A 65 -32.82 4.21 25.46
CA ALA A 65 -32.16 5.16 26.34
C ALA A 65 -30.67 4.86 26.49
N ALA A 66 -30.31 3.59 26.75
CA ALA A 66 -28.92 3.15 26.87
C ALA A 66 -28.11 3.43 25.58
N LEU A 67 -28.66 3.14 24.40
CA LEU A 67 -28.01 3.45 23.13
C LEU A 67 -27.84 4.95 22.89
N ALA A 68 -28.76 5.77 23.38
CA ALA A 68 -28.71 7.23 23.22
C ALA A 68 -27.61 7.89 24.06
N VAL A 69 -27.23 7.29 25.20
CA VAL A 69 -26.16 7.79 26.08
C VAL A 69 -24.83 7.04 25.92
N GLY A 70 -24.74 6.08 24.98
CA GLY A 70 -23.50 5.38 24.67
C GLY A 70 -23.20 4.15 25.52
N HIS A 71 -24.24 3.47 26.04
CA HIS A 71 -24.16 2.19 26.76
C HIS A 71 -24.72 1.01 25.94
N PRO A 72 -24.12 0.66 24.79
CA PRO A 72 -24.63 -0.41 23.93
C PRO A 72 -24.61 -1.79 24.60
N GLU A 73 -23.69 -2.04 25.54
CA GLU A 73 -23.63 -3.27 26.34
C GLU A 73 -24.90 -3.50 27.15
N ARG A 74 -25.49 -2.43 27.70
CA ARG A 74 -26.75 -2.50 28.46
C ARG A 74 -27.94 -2.70 27.54
N ALA A 75 -27.90 -2.11 26.35
CA ALA A 75 -28.95 -2.23 25.35
C ALA A 75 -29.06 -3.65 24.79
N VAL A 76 -27.94 -4.33 24.50
CA VAL A 76 -27.94 -5.70 23.97
C VAL A 76 -28.75 -6.64 24.85
N PHE A 77 -28.46 -6.70 26.15
CA PHE A 77 -29.17 -7.61 27.06
C PHE A 77 -30.68 -7.34 27.14
N ALA A 78 -31.08 -6.06 27.15
CA ALA A 78 -32.49 -5.70 27.18
C ALA A 78 -33.19 -6.07 25.85
N LEU A 79 -32.56 -5.78 24.70
CA LEU A 79 -33.10 -6.11 23.38
C LEU A 79 -33.18 -7.62 23.14
N GLU A 80 -32.21 -8.40 23.63
CA GLU A 80 -32.24 -9.86 23.55
C GLU A 80 -33.40 -10.45 24.35
N ARG A 81 -33.72 -9.91 25.55
CA ARG A 81 -34.91 -10.31 26.31
C ARG A 81 -36.20 -10.03 25.54
N VAL A 82 -36.32 -8.85 24.94
CA VAL A 82 -37.49 -8.50 24.11
C VAL A 82 -37.60 -9.42 22.90
N LEU A 83 -36.49 -9.66 22.20
CA LEU A 83 -36.46 -10.50 20.99
C LEU A 83 -36.72 -11.98 21.31
N PHE A 84 -36.32 -12.46 22.48
CA PHE A 84 -36.64 -13.81 22.96
C PHE A 84 -38.16 -14.01 23.10
N LEU A 85 -38.87 -13.02 23.64
CA LEU A 85 -40.33 -13.06 23.78
C LEU A 85 -41.06 -12.74 22.46
N HIS A 86 -40.45 -11.92 21.61
CA HIS A 86 -41.02 -11.49 20.32
C HIS A 86 -40.04 -11.67 19.16
N PRO A 87 -39.81 -12.91 18.69
CA PRO A 87 -38.78 -13.20 17.68
C PRO A 87 -39.00 -12.54 16.32
N GLN A 88 -40.24 -12.13 16.00
CA GLN A 88 -40.59 -11.50 14.72
C GLN A 88 -40.56 -9.97 14.78
N ASN A 89 -40.07 -9.38 15.87
CA ASN A 89 -40.03 -7.93 16.02
C ASN A 89 -38.79 -7.32 15.34
N ASP A 90 -38.96 -6.90 14.08
CA ASP A 90 -37.89 -6.30 13.28
C ASP A 90 -37.36 -4.99 13.85
N ARG A 91 -38.18 -4.23 14.57
CA ARG A 91 -37.74 -2.98 15.21
C ARG A 91 -36.72 -3.27 16.30
N VAL A 92 -36.99 -4.27 17.14
CA VAL A 92 -36.06 -4.75 18.17
C VAL A 92 -34.80 -5.32 17.54
N ARG A 93 -34.95 -6.11 16.47
CA ARG A 93 -33.83 -6.69 15.72
C ARG A 93 -32.91 -5.62 15.13
N LEU A 94 -33.48 -4.54 14.58
CA LEU A 94 -32.73 -3.42 14.04
C LEU A 94 -31.89 -2.71 15.11
N GLU A 95 -32.48 -2.44 16.28
CA GLU A 95 -31.74 -1.82 17.38
C GLU A 95 -30.69 -2.77 17.98
N LEU A 96 -30.97 -4.08 18.02
CA LEU A 96 -29.98 -5.08 18.45
C LEU A 96 -28.79 -5.10 17.49
N ALA A 97 -29.05 -5.07 16.18
CA ALA A 97 -28.00 -4.98 15.16
C ALA A 97 -27.15 -3.70 15.34
N ARG A 98 -27.79 -2.56 15.63
CA ARG A 98 -27.11 -1.30 15.91
C ARG A 98 -26.29 -1.35 17.20
N ALA A 99 -26.81 -1.96 18.27
CA ALA A 99 -26.09 -2.14 19.53
C ALA A 99 -24.83 -3.01 19.34
N GLN A 100 -24.96 -4.15 18.65
CA GLN A 100 -23.85 -5.04 18.32
C GLN A 100 -22.80 -4.35 17.42
N PHE A 101 -23.25 -3.52 16.46
CA PHE A 101 -22.36 -2.72 15.63
C PHE A 101 -21.52 -1.74 16.46
N LEU A 102 -22.14 -1.07 17.43
CA LEU A 102 -21.45 -0.12 18.33
C LEU A 102 -20.45 -0.82 19.26
N LEU A 103 -20.72 -2.07 19.66
CA LEU A 103 -19.78 -2.91 20.41
C LEU A 103 -18.63 -3.48 19.54
N GLY A 104 -18.69 -3.32 18.22
CA GLY A 104 -17.72 -3.91 17.29
C GLY A 104 -17.94 -5.40 17.02
N ASN A 105 -19.05 -5.99 17.48
CA ASN A 105 -19.44 -7.36 17.15
C ASN A 105 -20.09 -7.41 15.76
N TYR A 106 -19.28 -7.18 14.73
CA TYR A 106 -19.74 -7.07 13.35
C TYR A 106 -20.38 -8.34 12.78
N PRO A 107 -19.92 -9.58 13.10
CA PRO A 107 -20.59 -10.79 12.66
C PRO A 107 -22.05 -10.85 13.12
N GLU A 108 -22.30 -10.59 14.41
CA GLU A 108 -23.65 -10.61 14.96
C GLU A 108 -24.51 -9.46 14.42
N ALA A 109 -23.96 -8.25 14.38
CA ALA A 109 -24.64 -7.09 13.81
C ALA A 109 -25.11 -7.36 12.37
N ARG A 110 -24.25 -7.96 11.54
CA ARG A 110 -24.59 -8.35 10.17
C ARG A 110 -25.74 -9.34 10.13
N THR A 111 -25.68 -10.42 10.92
CA THR A 111 -26.74 -11.44 10.97
C THR A 111 -28.10 -10.79 11.25
N GLN A 112 -28.17 -9.92 12.26
CA GLN A 112 -29.40 -9.24 12.63
C GLN A 112 -29.89 -8.26 11.55
N PHE A 113 -28.99 -7.48 10.94
CA PHE A 113 -29.32 -6.60 9.82
C PHE A 113 -29.81 -7.36 8.58
N GLU A 114 -29.19 -8.48 8.23
CA GLU A 114 -29.60 -9.33 7.10
C GLU A 114 -30.97 -9.96 7.34
N LEU A 115 -31.24 -10.43 8.56
CA LEU A 115 -32.56 -10.93 8.95
C LEU A 115 -33.64 -9.85 8.78
N VAL A 116 -33.40 -8.61 9.23
CA VAL A 116 -34.34 -7.49 9.00
C VAL A 116 -34.63 -7.31 7.49
N LEU A 117 -33.64 -7.48 6.61
CA LEU A 117 -33.85 -7.36 5.16
C LEU A 117 -34.75 -8.47 4.58
N THR A 118 -34.74 -9.66 5.16
CA THR A 118 -35.57 -10.79 4.68
C THR A 118 -37.07 -10.52 4.84
N HIS A 119 -37.46 -9.71 5.83
CA HIS A 119 -38.84 -9.34 6.12
C HIS A 119 -39.36 -8.14 5.30
N ARG A 120 -38.61 -7.71 4.27
CA ARG A 120 -39.01 -6.66 3.31
C ARG A 120 -39.40 -5.34 4.01
N PRO A 121 -38.47 -4.73 4.77
CA PRO A 121 -38.74 -3.52 5.52
C PRO A 121 -38.99 -2.33 4.57
N PRO A 122 -39.61 -1.24 5.07
CA PRO A 122 -39.78 0.00 4.30
C PRO A 122 -38.45 0.52 3.72
N THR A 123 -38.53 1.24 2.60
CA THR A 123 -37.35 1.67 1.82
C THR A 123 -36.31 2.42 2.66
N ASN A 124 -36.75 3.33 3.53
CA ASN A 124 -35.85 4.09 4.42
C ASN A 124 -35.07 3.19 5.39
N VAL A 125 -35.72 2.18 5.97
CA VAL A 125 -35.07 1.21 6.87
C VAL A 125 -34.09 0.35 6.07
N ARG A 126 -34.50 -0.16 4.91
CA ARG A 126 -33.65 -0.96 4.01
C ARG A 126 -32.36 -0.22 3.64
N ASP A 127 -32.45 1.06 3.31
CA ASP A 127 -31.30 1.85 2.88
C ASP A 127 -30.35 2.13 4.07
N GLN A 128 -30.90 2.38 5.26
CA GLN A 128 -30.11 2.53 6.48
C GLN A 128 -29.39 1.22 6.86
N VAL A 129 -30.06 0.07 6.75
CA VAL A 129 -29.46 -1.25 6.99
C VAL A 129 -28.31 -1.50 6.01
N LYS A 130 -28.49 -1.20 4.72
CA LYS A 130 -27.43 -1.32 3.71
C LYS A 130 -26.21 -0.46 4.03
N LEU A 131 -26.42 0.75 4.56
CA LEU A 131 -25.33 1.63 5.00
C LEU A 131 -24.51 1.00 6.15
N PHE A 132 -25.19 0.40 7.14
CA PHE A 132 -24.49 -0.29 8.24
C PHE A 132 -23.75 -1.54 7.74
N LEU A 133 -24.34 -2.35 6.87
CA LEU A 133 -23.68 -3.51 6.26
C LEU A 133 -22.45 -3.11 5.44
N ALA A 134 -22.48 -1.96 4.75
CA ALA A 134 -21.30 -1.42 4.08
C ALA A 134 -20.18 -1.06 5.07
N LYS A 135 -20.51 -0.38 6.17
CA LYS A 135 -19.56 -0.05 7.24
C LYS A 135 -18.97 -1.29 7.92
N ILE A 136 -19.80 -2.32 8.16
CA ILE A 136 -19.34 -3.61 8.69
C ILE A 136 -18.29 -4.22 7.76
N ARG A 137 -18.58 -4.31 6.46
CA ARG A 137 -17.64 -4.87 5.48
C ARG A 137 -16.33 -4.10 5.43
N GLU A 138 -16.37 -2.78 5.54
CA GLU A 138 -15.18 -1.93 5.60
C GLU A 138 -14.32 -2.25 6.83
N GLN A 139 -14.94 -2.34 8.02
CA GLN A 139 -14.24 -2.66 9.27
C GLN A 139 -13.66 -4.08 9.28
N GLU A 140 -14.38 -5.05 8.70
CA GLU A 140 -13.89 -6.43 8.60
C GLU A 140 -12.75 -6.59 7.60
N LYS A 141 -12.80 -5.87 6.47
CA LYS A 141 -11.68 -5.84 5.52
C LYS A 141 -10.41 -5.28 6.15
N ALA A 142 -10.54 -4.27 7.01
CA ALA A 142 -9.40 -3.67 7.70
C ALA A 142 -8.66 -4.61 8.67
N VAL A 143 -9.25 -5.76 9.02
CA VAL A 143 -8.65 -6.74 9.96
C VAL A 143 -8.35 -8.10 9.33
N ARG A 144 -8.71 -8.31 8.07
CA ARG A 144 -8.41 -9.57 7.37
C ARG A 144 -7.04 -9.50 6.70
N PRO A 145 -6.24 -10.58 6.78
CA PRO A 145 -5.06 -10.69 5.92
C PRO A 145 -5.48 -10.61 4.46
N SER A 146 -4.74 -9.85 3.66
CA SER A 146 -4.77 -9.94 2.21
C SER A 146 -3.48 -10.58 1.73
N PHE A 147 -3.60 -11.38 0.68
CA PHE A 147 -2.49 -11.96 -0.03
C PHE A 147 -2.62 -11.52 -1.49
N HIS A 148 -1.56 -11.61 -2.28
CA HIS A 148 -1.61 -11.40 -3.71
C HIS A 148 -0.45 -12.17 -4.30
N VAL A 149 -0.70 -13.04 -5.27
CA VAL A 149 0.36 -13.78 -6.00
C VAL A 149 0.25 -13.46 -7.46
N TYR A 150 1.38 -13.44 -8.13
CA TYR A 150 1.42 -13.27 -9.56
C TYR A 150 2.55 -14.05 -10.20
N ALA A 151 2.37 -14.33 -11.48
CA ALA A 151 3.42 -14.74 -12.40
C ALA A 151 3.36 -13.80 -13.60
N ASN A 152 4.52 -13.43 -14.13
CA ASN A 152 4.67 -12.56 -15.27
C ASN A 152 5.65 -13.20 -16.26
N THR A 153 5.36 -13.05 -17.55
CA THR A 153 6.28 -13.45 -18.61
C THR A 153 6.37 -12.30 -19.59
N ASN A 154 7.58 -11.80 -19.82
CA ASN A 154 7.90 -10.74 -20.76
C ASN A 154 8.84 -11.29 -21.85
N ALA A 155 8.76 -10.70 -23.02
CA ALA A 155 9.82 -10.77 -24.02
C ALA A 155 10.10 -9.36 -24.51
N GLY A 156 11.34 -9.07 -24.86
CA GLY A 156 11.75 -7.73 -25.24
C GLY A 156 13.06 -7.70 -25.98
N HIS A 157 13.45 -6.48 -26.32
CA HIS A 157 14.70 -6.13 -26.96
C HIS A 157 15.41 -5.07 -26.13
N ASP A 158 16.73 -5.16 -26.07
CA ASP A 158 17.61 -4.31 -25.28
C ASP A 158 18.80 -3.89 -26.14
N THR A 159 18.99 -2.59 -26.34
CA THR A 159 20.09 -2.12 -27.19
C THR A 159 21.46 -2.23 -26.52
N ASN A 160 21.51 -2.40 -25.19
CA ASN A 160 22.75 -2.35 -24.43
C ASN A 160 22.67 -3.19 -23.15
N VAL A 161 22.78 -4.52 -23.28
CA VAL A 161 22.60 -5.48 -22.18
C VAL A 161 23.60 -5.29 -21.04
N ASN A 162 24.85 -4.97 -21.39
CA ASN A 162 25.99 -4.79 -20.47
C ASN A 162 26.13 -3.35 -19.97
N SER A 163 25.33 -2.41 -20.47
CA SER A 163 25.40 -0.97 -20.13
C SER A 163 26.81 -0.39 -20.33
N ALA A 164 27.44 -0.76 -21.44
CA ALA A 164 28.78 -0.31 -21.82
C ALA A 164 28.73 0.84 -22.84
N THR A 165 29.88 1.48 -23.06
CA THR A 165 30.04 2.55 -24.05
C THR A 165 29.93 2.05 -25.49
N ALA A 166 29.42 2.89 -26.40
CA ALA A 166 29.41 2.61 -27.83
C ALA A 166 30.77 2.86 -28.51
N ASP A 167 31.73 3.45 -27.78
CA ASP A 167 33.04 3.77 -28.32
C ASP A 167 33.91 2.51 -28.49
N SER A 168 34.57 2.39 -29.65
CA SER A 168 35.50 1.29 -29.92
C SER A 168 36.89 1.47 -29.30
N ALA A 169 37.18 2.67 -28.78
CA ALA A 169 38.41 2.99 -28.08
C ALA A 169 38.20 4.12 -27.09
N VAL A 170 38.90 4.07 -25.95
CA VAL A 170 38.87 5.11 -24.91
C VAL A 170 40.26 5.69 -24.69
N SER A 171 40.32 6.98 -24.33
CA SER A 171 41.60 7.65 -24.03
C SER A 171 41.99 7.48 -22.57
N VAL A 172 42.99 6.65 -22.28
CA VAL A 172 43.53 6.43 -20.93
C VAL A 172 44.81 7.25 -20.73
N PRO A 173 44.91 8.16 -19.75
CA PRO A 173 46.05 9.09 -19.62
C PRO A 173 47.44 8.43 -19.60
N ALA A 174 47.55 7.25 -18.98
CA ALA A 174 48.81 6.51 -18.90
C ALA A 174 49.13 5.66 -20.15
N LEU A 175 48.12 5.30 -20.95
CA LEU A 175 48.25 4.31 -22.04
C LEU A 175 47.96 4.89 -23.44
N GLY A 176 47.41 6.10 -23.53
CA GLY A 176 46.90 6.67 -24.77
C GLY A 176 45.54 6.07 -25.16
N GLN A 177 45.25 5.99 -26.48
CA GLN A 177 44.05 5.31 -26.95
C GLN A 177 44.16 3.80 -26.78
N VAL A 178 43.23 3.22 -26.03
CA VAL A 178 43.09 1.78 -25.81
C VAL A 178 41.86 1.30 -26.56
N LEU A 179 42.03 0.31 -27.44
CA LEU A 179 40.92 -0.35 -28.13
C LEU A 179 40.16 -1.24 -27.14
N LEU A 180 38.84 -1.15 -27.15
CA LEU A 180 37.97 -1.98 -26.33
C LEU A 180 37.66 -3.30 -27.05
N ASP A 181 37.65 -4.40 -26.30
CA ASP A 181 37.14 -5.68 -26.80
C ASP A 181 35.62 -5.56 -27.09
N GLU A 182 35.09 -6.40 -27.98
CA GLU A 182 33.68 -6.33 -28.40
C GLU A 182 32.71 -6.44 -27.21
N ASN A 183 33.03 -7.27 -26.21
CA ASN A 183 32.19 -7.43 -25.01
C ASN A 183 32.25 -6.25 -24.03
N SER A 184 33.18 -5.30 -24.23
CA SER A 184 33.28 -4.05 -23.46
C SER A 184 32.65 -2.86 -24.20
N GLN A 185 32.02 -3.11 -25.35
CA GLN A 185 31.24 -2.13 -26.11
C GLN A 185 29.74 -2.41 -25.92
N GLU A 186 28.88 -1.48 -26.35
CA GLU A 186 27.43 -1.65 -26.39
C GLU A 186 27.05 -2.95 -27.13
N LEU A 187 26.26 -3.80 -26.45
CA LEU A 187 25.75 -5.06 -27.00
C LEU A 187 24.21 -5.07 -27.01
N GLU A 188 23.62 -5.23 -28.18
CA GLU A 188 22.17 -5.42 -28.31
C GLU A 188 21.78 -6.90 -28.22
N ASP A 189 20.65 -7.21 -27.58
CA ASP A 189 20.11 -8.56 -27.51
C ASP A 189 18.59 -8.57 -27.31
N ASP A 190 17.96 -9.66 -27.72
CA ASP A 190 16.60 -10.02 -27.37
C ASP A 190 16.59 -10.87 -26.09
N PHE A 191 15.56 -10.71 -25.26
CA PHE A 191 15.47 -11.44 -24.00
C PHE A 191 14.06 -11.97 -23.71
N VAL A 192 14.00 -13.00 -22.88
CA VAL A 192 12.79 -13.49 -22.22
C VAL A 192 12.98 -13.38 -20.72
N GLU A 193 11.96 -12.89 -20.04
CA GLU A 193 11.98 -12.73 -18.59
C GLU A 193 10.75 -13.40 -17.97
N PHE A 194 10.97 -14.17 -16.92
CA PHE A 194 9.93 -14.75 -16.08
C PHE A 194 10.04 -14.25 -14.65
N GLU A 195 8.95 -13.70 -14.10
CA GLU A 195 8.88 -13.26 -12.71
C GLU A 195 7.73 -13.97 -11.98
N ILE A 196 8.00 -14.49 -10.79
CA ILE A 196 6.98 -14.96 -9.85
C ILE A 196 7.12 -14.21 -8.54
N GLY A 197 5.99 -13.81 -7.94
CA GLY A 197 6.04 -13.09 -6.68
C GLY A 197 4.75 -13.16 -5.90
N GLY A 198 4.84 -12.79 -4.64
CA GLY A 198 3.70 -12.69 -3.74
C GLY A 198 3.88 -11.63 -2.67
N GLU A 199 2.77 -11.04 -2.25
CA GLU A 199 2.70 -10.07 -1.14
C GLU A 199 1.64 -10.50 -0.14
N VAL A 200 1.91 -10.34 1.14
CA VAL A 200 0.96 -10.51 2.24
C VAL A 200 0.90 -9.24 3.06
N LEU A 201 -0.32 -8.79 3.37
CA LEU A 201 -0.60 -7.75 4.35
C LEU A 201 -1.46 -8.35 5.45
N ARG A 202 -0.94 -8.40 6.68
CA ARG A 202 -1.61 -8.98 7.84
C ARG A 202 -1.85 -7.90 8.90
N PRO A 203 -3.06 -7.34 8.99
CA PRO A 203 -3.44 -6.49 10.12
C PRO A 203 -3.39 -7.31 11.42
N ILE A 204 -2.51 -6.96 12.34
CA ILE A 204 -2.49 -7.57 13.69
C ILE A 204 -3.44 -6.80 14.63
N SER A 205 -3.60 -5.50 14.39
CA SER A 205 -4.52 -4.65 15.13
C SER A 205 -4.99 -3.49 14.24
N LYS A 206 -5.96 -2.70 14.72
CA LYS A 206 -6.40 -1.47 14.03
C LYS A 206 -5.29 -0.43 13.78
N LYS A 207 -4.12 -0.58 14.42
CA LYS A 207 -2.98 0.36 14.32
C LYS A 207 -1.69 -0.29 13.82
N LYS A 208 -1.67 -1.60 13.52
CA LYS A 208 -0.45 -2.32 13.13
C LYS A 208 -0.74 -3.33 12.03
N ILE A 209 0.02 -3.28 10.95
CA ILE A 209 -0.05 -4.20 9.81
C ILE A 209 1.34 -4.77 9.59
N LEU A 210 1.49 -6.10 9.61
CA LEU A 210 2.70 -6.73 9.06
C LEU A 210 2.57 -6.82 7.55
N PHE A 211 3.67 -6.62 6.84
CA PHE A 211 3.73 -6.86 5.41
C PHE A 211 4.93 -7.74 5.08
N GLY A 212 4.82 -8.47 3.98
CA GLY A 212 5.89 -9.30 3.42
C GLY A 212 5.69 -9.43 1.93
N LYS A 213 6.77 -9.35 1.16
CA LYS A 213 6.83 -9.55 -0.28
C LYS A 213 8.02 -10.46 -0.58
N VAL A 214 7.80 -11.41 -1.47
CA VAL A 214 8.86 -12.20 -2.12
C VAL A 214 8.67 -12.08 -3.63
N SER A 215 9.75 -11.95 -4.37
CA SER A 215 9.77 -12.02 -5.83
C SER A 215 11.03 -12.74 -6.28
N PHE A 216 10.91 -13.51 -7.34
CA PHE A 216 12.01 -14.12 -8.07
C PHE A 216 11.80 -13.80 -9.54
N SER A 217 12.81 -13.24 -10.20
CA SER A 217 12.84 -13.03 -11.65
C SER A 217 14.07 -13.68 -12.25
N THR A 218 13.90 -14.27 -13.42
CA THR A 218 14.98 -14.81 -14.24
C THR A 218 14.86 -14.19 -15.63
N ARG A 219 15.98 -13.76 -16.19
CA ARG A 219 16.08 -13.19 -17.53
C ARG A 219 17.18 -13.91 -18.28
N ASP A 220 16.77 -14.51 -19.39
CA ASP A 220 17.64 -15.17 -20.37
C ASP A 220 17.75 -14.23 -21.59
N ASN A 221 18.97 -13.88 -21.98
CA ASN A 221 19.28 -13.19 -23.23
C ASN A 221 19.55 -14.23 -24.34
N SER A 222 19.44 -13.83 -25.60
CA SER A 222 19.42 -14.81 -26.70
C SER A 222 20.81 -15.17 -27.23
N ASP A 223 21.70 -14.19 -27.28
CA ASP A 223 23.05 -14.33 -27.83
C ASP A 223 24.16 -14.06 -26.78
N THR A 224 23.82 -13.44 -25.65
CA THR A 224 24.76 -12.98 -24.61
C THR A 224 24.48 -13.58 -23.22
N ASP A 225 24.62 -14.90 -23.11
CA ASP A 225 24.36 -15.69 -21.89
C ASP A 225 25.13 -15.16 -20.65
N GLU A 226 26.31 -14.55 -20.82
CA GLU A 226 27.09 -13.97 -19.71
C GLU A 226 26.39 -12.80 -19.00
N PHE A 227 25.32 -12.25 -19.60
CA PHE A 227 24.49 -11.19 -19.01
C PHE A 227 23.12 -11.71 -18.53
N ASP A 228 22.93 -13.02 -18.46
CA ASP A 228 21.75 -13.63 -17.86
C ASP A 228 21.68 -13.31 -16.37
N THR A 229 20.46 -13.01 -15.89
CA THR A 229 20.28 -12.55 -14.51
C THR A 229 19.18 -13.29 -13.78
N ASP A 230 19.46 -13.67 -12.54
CA ASP A 230 18.47 -14.13 -11.58
C ASP A 230 18.42 -13.17 -10.40
N ILE A 231 17.22 -12.71 -10.02
CA ILE A 231 17.03 -11.78 -8.92
C ILE A 231 16.02 -12.35 -7.92
N LEU A 232 16.48 -12.58 -6.69
CA LEU A 232 15.62 -12.88 -5.54
C LEU A 232 15.44 -11.63 -4.68
N GLY A 233 14.21 -11.14 -4.57
CA GLY A 233 13.84 -10.02 -3.72
C GLY A 233 12.96 -10.42 -2.54
N LEU A 234 13.38 -10.09 -1.32
CA LEU A 234 12.61 -10.22 -0.09
C LEU A 234 12.39 -8.84 0.53
N ARG A 235 11.15 -8.50 0.88
CA ARG A 235 10.85 -7.25 1.60
C ARG A 235 9.78 -7.49 2.65
N GLY A 236 10.04 -7.20 3.90
CA GLY A 236 9.09 -7.40 4.99
C GLY A 236 9.18 -6.32 6.05
N GLY A 237 8.18 -6.20 6.91
CA GLY A 237 8.23 -5.22 7.98
C GLY A 237 6.91 -4.97 8.66
N ILE A 238 6.86 -3.86 9.38
CA ILE A 238 5.68 -3.43 10.13
C ILE A 238 5.28 -2.01 9.73
N SER A 239 3.97 -1.82 9.57
CA SER A 239 3.33 -0.52 9.36
C SER A 239 2.52 -0.13 10.60
N PHE A 240 2.78 1.04 11.15
CA PHE A 240 2.01 1.67 12.21
C PHE A 240 1.01 2.67 11.61
N VAL A 241 -0.28 2.41 11.79
CA VAL A 241 -1.36 3.24 11.27
C VAL A 241 -1.80 4.23 12.36
N GLY A 242 -1.44 5.50 12.15
CA GLY A 242 -1.85 6.63 12.97
C GLY A 242 -3.19 7.21 12.53
N LYS A 243 -3.60 8.34 13.13
CA LYS A 243 -4.88 9.00 12.81
C LYS A 243 -4.90 9.52 11.35
N ASN A 244 -3.82 10.18 10.95
CA ASN A 244 -3.62 10.76 9.62
C ASN A 244 -2.17 10.52 9.14
N SER A 245 -1.60 9.35 9.42
CA SER A 245 -0.26 9.00 8.92
C SER A 245 -0.03 7.50 8.98
N ILE A 246 0.88 7.00 8.17
CA ILE A 246 1.38 5.63 8.22
C ILE A 246 2.89 5.73 8.35
N LEU A 247 3.45 5.03 9.33
CA LEU A 247 4.89 4.86 9.49
C LEU A 247 5.22 3.40 9.16
N ARG A 248 6.09 3.13 8.21
CA ARG A 248 6.58 1.79 7.89
C ARG A 248 8.05 1.65 8.27
N VAL A 249 8.41 0.49 8.77
CA VAL A 249 9.78 0.08 9.02
C VAL A 249 10.05 -1.17 8.20
N PRO A 250 10.58 -1.04 6.97
CA PRO A 250 10.93 -2.17 6.12
C PRO A 250 12.30 -2.76 6.45
N LEU A 251 12.44 -4.04 6.14
CA LEU A 251 13.68 -4.78 5.90
C LEU A 251 13.59 -5.32 4.49
N GLN A 252 14.65 -5.19 3.72
CA GLN A 252 14.76 -5.65 2.34
C GLN A 252 16.08 -6.38 2.17
N PHE A 253 16.02 -7.50 1.46
CA PHE A 253 17.15 -8.26 0.97
C PHE A 253 16.96 -8.49 -0.52
N GLU A 254 17.98 -8.28 -1.32
CA GLU A 254 18.00 -8.64 -2.74
C GLU A 254 19.31 -9.36 -3.05
N GLN A 255 19.21 -10.46 -3.78
CA GLN A 255 20.32 -11.22 -4.34
C GLN A 255 20.19 -11.12 -5.86
N LEU A 256 21.26 -10.70 -6.54
CA LEU A 256 21.41 -10.72 -7.98
C LEU A 256 22.52 -11.71 -8.34
N ASN A 257 22.19 -12.68 -9.17
CA ASN A 257 23.14 -13.56 -9.80
C ASN A 257 23.31 -13.13 -11.27
N LEU A 258 24.54 -13.21 -11.76
CA LEU A 258 24.94 -12.90 -13.13
C LEU A 258 25.64 -14.14 -13.69
N ASP A 259 25.22 -14.63 -14.86
CA ASP A 259 25.72 -15.89 -15.44
C ASP A 259 25.65 -17.07 -14.45
N GLY A 260 24.58 -17.12 -13.66
CA GLY A 260 24.36 -18.14 -12.62
C GLY A 260 25.24 -18.02 -11.36
N GLU A 261 26.21 -17.10 -11.31
CA GLU A 261 27.10 -16.89 -10.16
C GLU A 261 26.62 -15.72 -9.28
N ASP A 262 26.99 -15.73 -7.99
CA ASP A 262 26.57 -14.69 -7.04
C ASP A 262 27.27 -13.35 -7.34
N PHE A 263 26.53 -12.36 -7.84
CA PHE A 263 27.11 -11.08 -8.27
C PHE A 263 26.96 -9.97 -7.24
N ARG A 264 25.76 -9.79 -6.67
CA ARG A 264 25.49 -8.69 -5.73
C ARG A 264 24.43 -9.05 -4.70
N GLN A 265 24.70 -8.71 -3.45
CA GLN A 265 23.74 -8.73 -2.34
C GLN A 265 23.43 -7.31 -1.88
N LEU A 266 22.18 -7.05 -1.55
CA LEU A 266 21.70 -5.76 -1.07
C LEU A 266 20.87 -5.97 0.19
N PHE A 267 21.26 -5.35 1.29
CA PHE A 267 20.48 -5.33 2.53
C PHE A 267 20.07 -3.91 2.86
N ILE A 268 18.77 -3.63 2.95
CA ILE A 268 18.25 -2.29 3.29
C ILE A 268 17.28 -2.37 4.47
N THR A 269 17.42 -1.44 5.41
CA THR A 269 16.38 -1.10 6.38
C THR A 269 16.08 0.39 6.36
N GLY A 270 14.98 0.82 6.95
CA GLY A 270 14.68 2.24 6.98
C GLY A 270 13.38 2.60 7.68
N ILE A 271 12.97 3.84 7.44
CA ILE A 271 11.72 4.41 7.92
C ILE A 271 11.04 5.10 6.75
N GLU A 272 9.76 4.79 6.53
CA GLU A 272 8.91 5.46 5.54
C GLU A 272 7.72 6.08 6.27
N TRP A 273 7.61 7.40 6.29
CA TRP A 273 6.49 8.11 6.89
C TRP A 273 5.65 8.79 5.81
N GLU A 274 4.39 8.36 5.68
CA GLU A 274 3.41 8.94 4.75
C GLU A 274 2.30 9.66 5.52
N ARG A 275 1.93 10.86 5.07
CA ARG A 275 0.83 11.64 5.64
C ARG A 275 -0.02 12.32 4.56
N PRO A 276 -1.35 12.14 4.56
CA PRO A 276 -2.24 13.01 3.80
C PRO A 276 -2.19 14.45 4.34
N LEU A 277 -1.86 15.39 3.46
CA LEU A 277 -1.95 16.82 3.72
C LEU A 277 -3.37 17.32 3.46
N THR A 278 -3.98 16.84 2.38
CA THR A 278 -5.37 17.11 2.00
C THR A 278 -6.07 15.80 1.62
N ARG A 279 -7.26 15.88 1.00
CA ARG A 279 -7.91 14.70 0.40
C ARG A 279 -7.26 14.25 -0.91
N MET A 280 -6.48 15.12 -1.55
CA MET A 280 -5.83 14.90 -2.84
C MET A 280 -4.31 14.78 -2.70
N ASP A 281 -3.73 15.44 -1.69
CA ASP A 281 -2.28 15.55 -1.50
C ASP A 281 -1.77 14.66 -0.38
N ARG A 282 -0.66 13.99 -0.63
CA ARG A 282 0.10 13.21 0.34
C ARG A 282 1.57 13.61 0.29
N LEU A 283 2.19 13.58 1.45
CA LEU A 283 3.62 13.76 1.63
C LEU A 283 4.20 12.45 2.17
N ALA A 284 5.31 12.02 1.61
CA ALA A 284 6.13 10.93 2.12
C ALA A 284 7.52 11.47 2.45
N VAL A 285 8.07 11.07 3.59
CA VAL A 285 9.46 11.30 3.97
C VAL A 285 10.04 9.95 4.33
N PHE A 286 11.22 9.63 3.80
CA PHE A 286 11.84 8.34 4.02
C PHE A 286 13.33 8.47 4.25
N GLY A 287 13.87 7.51 4.99
CA GLY A 287 15.29 7.32 5.18
C GLY A 287 15.62 5.84 5.16
N GLN A 288 16.74 5.49 4.55
CA GLN A 288 17.21 4.13 4.36
C GLN A 288 18.67 4.04 4.77
N LEU A 289 19.05 2.88 5.29
CA LEU A 289 20.40 2.47 5.63
C LEU A 289 20.58 1.05 5.08
N GLY A 290 21.75 0.73 4.57
CA GLY A 290 21.99 -0.59 4.01
C GLY A 290 23.45 -0.89 3.69
N SER A 291 23.67 -2.06 3.11
CA SER A 291 24.94 -2.48 2.52
C SER A 291 24.70 -3.03 1.12
N ILE A 292 25.65 -2.78 0.22
CA ILE A 292 25.77 -3.42 -1.09
C ILE A 292 27.05 -4.25 -1.02
N GLU A 293 26.92 -5.55 -1.21
CA GLU A 293 28.02 -6.52 -1.06
C GLU A 293 28.21 -7.27 -2.38
N TYR A 294 29.46 -7.49 -2.77
CA TYR A 294 29.87 -8.22 -3.98
C TYR A 294 30.67 -9.45 -3.54
N PRO A 295 30.03 -10.64 -3.43
CA PRO A 295 30.63 -11.82 -2.77
C PRO A 295 32.01 -12.24 -3.30
N ASP A 296 32.25 -12.12 -4.61
CA ASP A 296 33.54 -12.43 -5.24
C ASP A 296 34.45 -11.21 -5.42
N GLU A 297 33.95 -9.99 -5.17
CA GLU A 297 34.63 -8.71 -5.37
C GLU A 297 34.44 -7.78 -4.16
N ASP A 298 34.72 -8.27 -2.95
CA ASP A 298 34.49 -7.60 -1.66
C ASP A 298 35.11 -6.18 -1.55
N PHE A 299 36.08 -5.87 -2.41
CA PHE A 299 36.67 -4.55 -2.53
C PHE A 299 35.72 -3.48 -3.08
N ARG A 300 34.55 -3.88 -3.59
CA ARG A 300 33.47 -3.03 -4.10
C ARG A 300 32.35 -2.80 -3.07
N ASP A 301 32.45 -3.42 -1.90
CA ASP A 301 31.42 -3.33 -0.88
C ASP A 301 31.24 -1.89 -0.38
N VAL A 302 29.99 -1.45 -0.26
CA VAL A 302 29.64 -0.11 0.22
C VAL A 302 28.51 -0.11 1.25
N ASP A 303 28.61 0.77 2.24
CA ASP A 303 27.54 1.11 3.16
C ASP A 303 26.71 2.27 2.60
N LEU A 304 25.38 2.11 2.56
CA LEU A 304 24.45 3.06 1.98
C LEU A 304 23.68 3.84 3.05
N VAL A 305 23.58 5.16 2.88
CA VAL A 305 22.61 6.02 3.55
C VAL A 305 21.82 6.79 2.51
N LEU A 306 20.49 6.76 2.58
CA LEU A 306 19.64 7.50 1.65
C LEU A 306 18.51 8.23 2.38
N LEU A 307 18.27 9.49 2.04
CA LEU A 307 17.20 10.33 2.59
C LEU A 307 16.39 10.96 1.46
N GLY A 308 15.07 10.95 1.59
CA GLY A 308 14.21 11.50 0.53
C GLY A 308 12.85 11.97 1.00
N THR A 309 12.22 12.74 0.12
CA THR A 309 10.85 13.22 0.29
C THR A 309 10.11 13.15 -1.04
N ALA A 310 8.82 12.86 -0.98
CA ALA A 310 7.97 12.78 -2.14
C ALA A 310 6.59 13.38 -1.87
N TRP A 311 6.08 14.12 -2.84
CA TRP A 311 4.72 14.63 -2.84
C TRP A 311 3.91 13.89 -3.90
N THR A 312 2.71 13.45 -3.52
CA THR A 312 1.77 12.79 -4.43
C THR A 312 0.46 13.56 -4.47
N HIS A 313 -0.01 13.87 -5.67
CA HIS A 313 -1.31 14.48 -5.94
C HIS A 313 -2.23 13.53 -6.70
N ASN A 314 -3.43 13.31 -6.16
CA ASN A 314 -4.49 12.55 -6.80
C ASN A 314 -5.57 13.49 -7.36
N PHE A 315 -5.73 13.49 -8.68
CA PHE A 315 -6.68 14.34 -9.40
C PHE A 315 -8.14 13.86 -9.33
N GLY A 316 -8.48 12.93 -8.42
CA GLY A 316 -9.83 12.55 -8.04
C GLY A 316 -10.75 12.16 -9.20
N GLN A 317 -11.40 13.14 -9.83
CA GLN A 317 -12.30 12.96 -10.96
C GLN A 317 -11.61 12.46 -12.24
N ALA A 318 -10.31 12.75 -12.42
CA ALA A 318 -9.58 12.38 -13.63
C ALA A 318 -8.95 10.97 -13.56
N ASN A 319 -9.01 10.29 -12.40
CA ASN A 319 -8.29 9.04 -12.12
C ASN A 319 -6.80 9.09 -12.50
N ARG A 320 -6.19 10.26 -12.27
CA ARG A 320 -4.77 10.54 -12.51
C ARG A 320 -4.07 10.76 -11.18
N LEU A 321 -2.82 10.33 -11.11
CA LEU A 321 -1.96 10.52 -9.96
C LEU A 321 -0.58 10.94 -10.43
N ILE A 322 -0.04 12.00 -9.84
CA ILE A 322 1.34 12.44 -10.04
C ILE A 322 2.07 12.26 -8.71
N SER A 323 3.29 11.75 -8.74
CA SER A 323 4.23 11.77 -7.63
C SER A 323 5.52 12.42 -8.09
N LEU A 324 6.05 13.35 -7.30
CA LEU A 324 7.33 14.00 -7.51
C LEU A 324 8.18 13.80 -6.25
N GLY A 325 9.45 13.49 -6.40
CA GLY A 325 10.34 13.29 -5.27
C GLY A 325 11.75 13.78 -5.54
N ILE A 326 12.47 14.01 -4.45
CA ILE A 326 13.90 14.31 -4.39
C ILE A 326 14.53 13.43 -3.30
N TYR A 327 15.75 12.99 -3.53
CA TYR A 327 16.52 12.20 -2.59
C TYR A 327 18.01 12.52 -2.69
N PHE A 328 18.72 12.19 -1.61
CA PHE A 328 20.15 12.32 -1.46
C PHE A 328 20.66 10.98 -0.93
N GLY A 329 21.74 10.47 -1.51
CA GLY A 329 22.40 9.23 -1.12
C GLY A 329 23.89 9.44 -0.91
N ASP A 330 24.46 8.60 -0.05
CA ASP A 330 25.88 8.52 0.27
C ASP A 330 26.19 7.02 0.40
N GLU A 331 27.13 6.55 -0.40
CA GLU A 331 27.63 5.17 -0.42
C GLU A 331 29.11 5.22 -0.05
N LYS A 332 29.48 4.63 1.09
CA LYS A 332 30.85 4.64 1.58
C LYS A 332 31.50 3.29 1.37
N ALA A 333 32.67 3.28 0.75
CA ALA A 333 33.48 2.08 0.62
C ALA A 333 33.78 1.43 1.99
N GLY A 334 33.67 0.10 2.06
CA GLY A 334 33.92 -0.69 3.28
C GLY A 334 35.35 -0.53 3.81
N SER A 335 35.49 -0.49 5.14
CA SER A 335 36.70 -0.02 5.84
C SER A 335 37.77 -1.07 6.19
N ASP A 336 37.58 -2.33 5.79
CA ASP A 336 38.30 -3.45 6.43
C ASP A 336 39.70 -3.76 5.86
N ASP A 337 40.11 -3.15 4.73
CA ASP A 337 41.46 -3.33 4.18
C ASP A 337 42.10 -2.00 3.68
N PRO A 338 43.13 -1.48 4.37
CA PRO A 338 43.81 -0.24 3.99
C PRO A 338 44.75 -0.35 2.77
N ASP A 339 45.00 -1.55 2.24
CA ASP A 339 45.93 -1.76 1.11
C ASP A 339 45.25 -1.69 -0.28
N VAL A 340 43.94 -1.49 -0.32
CA VAL A 340 43.16 -1.45 -1.57
C VAL A 340 42.64 -0.02 -1.83
N PHE A 341 42.76 0.47 -3.07
CA PHE A 341 42.18 1.75 -3.53
C PHE A 341 40.64 1.68 -3.56
N ARG A 342 39.96 1.33 -2.46
CA ARG A 342 38.50 1.12 -2.42
C ARG A 342 37.70 2.41 -2.42
N GLU A 343 38.32 3.51 -1.99
CA GLU A 343 37.65 4.81 -1.85
C GLU A 343 36.96 5.27 -3.15
N HIS A 344 37.48 4.90 -4.34
CA HIS A 344 36.84 5.26 -5.62
C HIS A 344 35.49 4.57 -5.87
N TRP A 345 35.14 3.53 -5.10
CA TRP A 345 33.80 2.92 -5.12
C TRP A 345 32.80 3.69 -4.25
N GLY A 346 33.27 4.55 -3.36
CA GLY A 346 32.44 5.47 -2.61
C GLY A 346 31.90 6.58 -3.52
N ARG A 347 30.69 7.05 -3.23
CA ARG A 347 30.03 8.11 -4.01
C ARG A 347 28.91 8.78 -3.23
N ASP A 348 28.65 10.04 -3.55
CA ASP A 348 27.43 10.73 -3.18
C ASP A 348 26.57 11.06 -4.41
N TYR A 349 25.27 11.15 -4.20
CA TYR A 349 24.36 11.44 -5.31
C TYR A 349 23.10 12.17 -4.87
N THR A 350 22.61 13.01 -5.76
CA THR A 350 21.33 13.71 -5.63
C THR A 350 20.44 13.37 -6.80
N GLY A 351 19.21 12.93 -6.51
CA GLY A 351 18.27 12.54 -7.55
C GLY A 351 16.90 13.17 -7.40
N VAL A 352 16.27 13.42 -8.55
CA VAL A 352 14.86 13.81 -8.65
C VAL A 352 14.11 12.78 -9.49
N TYR A 353 12.84 12.56 -9.17
CA TYR A 353 11.99 11.68 -9.97
C TYR A 353 10.54 12.17 -10.04
N GLY A 354 9.89 11.83 -11.14
CA GLY A 354 8.48 12.03 -11.38
C GLY A 354 7.81 10.74 -11.83
N ARG A 355 6.59 10.49 -11.34
CA ARG A 355 5.75 9.36 -11.75
C ARG A 355 4.34 9.85 -12.02
N PHE A 356 3.84 9.62 -13.23
CA PHE A 356 2.46 9.85 -13.63
C PHE A 356 1.77 8.52 -13.86
N ASN A 357 0.58 8.36 -13.27
CA ASN A 357 -0.30 7.22 -13.49
C ASN A 357 -1.68 7.73 -13.92
N TRP A 358 -2.20 7.20 -15.02
CA TRP A 358 -3.52 7.51 -15.53
C TRP A 358 -4.33 6.23 -15.73
N ASN A 359 -5.29 6.00 -14.84
CA ASN A 359 -6.28 4.95 -15.02
C ASN A 359 -7.33 5.44 -16.02
N PHE A 360 -7.00 5.38 -17.31
CA PHE A 360 -7.83 5.83 -18.42
C PHE A 360 -9.20 5.14 -18.40
N THR A 361 -9.22 3.84 -18.10
CA THR A 361 -10.44 3.09 -17.78
C THR A 361 -10.19 2.24 -16.52
N PRO A 362 -11.23 1.63 -15.92
CA PRO A 362 -11.05 0.71 -14.79
C PRO A 362 -10.16 -0.51 -15.09
N ARG A 363 -9.81 -0.76 -16.38
CA ARG A 363 -9.00 -1.89 -16.83
C ARG A 363 -7.73 -1.46 -17.57
N GLN A 364 -7.53 -0.17 -17.82
CA GLN A 364 -6.39 0.32 -18.58
C GLN A 364 -5.70 1.45 -17.84
N THR A 365 -4.40 1.28 -17.62
CA THR A 365 -3.55 2.23 -16.94
C THR A 365 -2.36 2.56 -17.83
N PHE A 366 -2.19 3.84 -18.15
CA PHE A 366 -0.97 4.37 -18.71
C PHE A 366 -0.11 4.92 -17.59
N TYR A 367 1.19 4.72 -17.65
CA TYR A 367 2.12 5.29 -16.69
C TYR A 367 3.36 5.82 -17.40
N LEU A 368 3.94 6.84 -16.80
CA LEU A 368 5.18 7.47 -17.22
C LEU A 368 5.99 7.73 -15.96
N SER A 369 7.25 7.34 -15.95
CA SER A 369 8.22 7.75 -14.94
C SER A 369 9.44 8.37 -15.59
N ALA A 370 10.01 9.37 -14.94
CA ALA A 370 11.28 9.95 -15.33
C ALA A 370 12.11 10.21 -14.07
N SER A 371 13.41 10.00 -14.15
CA SER A 371 14.36 10.33 -13.09
C SER A 371 15.63 10.92 -13.67
N PHE A 372 16.28 11.75 -12.87
CA PHE A 372 17.57 12.34 -13.14
C PHE A 372 18.38 12.29 -11.84
N GLN A 373 19.61 11.82 -11.91
CA GLN A 373 20.52 11.70 -10.78
C GLN A 373 21.92 12.17 -11.21
N THR A 374 22.53 13.01 -10.39
CA THR A 374 23.95 13.37 -10.50
C THR A 374 24.72 12.60 -9.44
N ILE A 375 25.90 12.08 -9.80
CA ILE A 375 26.74 11.20 -9.00
C ILE A 375 28.17 11.74 -9.06
N GLU A 376 28.83 11.87 -7.90
CA GLU A 376 30.25 12.21 -7.76
C GLU A 376 30.92 11.11 -6.93
N HIS A 377 32.05 10.58 -7.39
CA HIS A 377 32.81 9.53 -6.68
C HIS A 377 33.79 10.12 -5.68
N ASP A 378 34.08 9.40 -4.60
CA ASP A 378 34.86 9.94 -3.48
C ASP A 378 36.37 10.04 -3.79
N ALA A 379 36.87 9.25 -4.75
CA ALA A 379 38.28 9.21 -5.11
C ALA A 379 38.51 9.00 -6.61
N PRO A 380 39.72 9.35 -7.11
CA PRO A 380 40.08 9.16 -8.50
C PRO A 380 40.02 7.70 -8.94
N ASP A 381 39.53 7.48 -10.15
CA ASP A 381 39.55 6.17 -10.78
C ASP A 381 41.01 5.66 -10.90
N PRO A 382 41.32 4.40 -10.54
CA PRO A 382 42.69 3.88 -10.56
C PRO A 382 43.36 3.85 -11.95
N VAL A 383 42.56 3.77 -13.02
CA VAL A 383 43.02 3.68 -14.42
C VAL A 383 43.10 5.07 -15.05
N PHE A 384 42.08 5.90 -14.85
CA PHE A 384 42.00 7.23 -15.44
C PHE A 384 42.69 8.31 -14.61
N GLY A 385 42.77 8.16 -13.29
CA GLY A 385 43.41 9.11 -12.37
C GLY A 385 42.61 10.39 -12.11
N ASP A 386 41.39 10.47 -12.64
CA ASP A 386 40.42 11.55 -12.42
C ASP A 386 39.23 11.04 -11.59
N VAL A 387 38.60 11.93 -10.83
CA VAL A 387 37.36 11.61 -10.08
C VAL A 387 36.21 11.45 -11.07
N ARG A 388 35.47 10.35 -10.97
CA ARG A 388 34.35 10.07 -11.87
C ARG A 388 33.09 10.84 -11.46
N ASP A 389 32.58 11.63 -12.40
CA ASP A 389 31.31 12.34 -12.32
C ASP A 389 30.35 11.77 -13.35
N GLU A 390 29.08 11.58 -12.98
CA GLU A 390 28.06 10.99 -13.85
C GLU A 390 26.70 11.68 -13.70
N ASP A 391 26.01 11.89 -14.83
CA ASP A 391 24.62 12.32 -14.89
C ASP A 391 23.77 11.21 -15.52
N LEU A 392 22.93 10.57 -14.70
CA LEU A 392 22.04 9.49 -15.12
C LEU A 392 20.60 10.00 -15.30
N ALA A 393 20.10 9.96 -16.53
CA ALA A 393 18.71 10.20 -16.88
C ALA A 393 18.00 8.90 -17.27
N GLN A 394 16.77 8.70 -16.78
CA GLN A 394 15.93 7.57 -17.16
C GLN A 394 14.50 8.04 -17.45
N ILE A 395 13.89 7.50 -18.51
CA ILE A 395 12.47 7.65 -18.81
C ILE A 395 11.84 6.30 -19.13
N THR A 396 10.70 6.02 -18.53
CA THR A 396 9.93 4.79 -18.75
C THR A 396 8.48 5.14 -19.02
N ALA A 397 7.94 4.68 -20.15
CA ALA A 397 6.55 4.83 -20.52
C ALA A 397 5.94 3.43 -20.70
N GLY A 398 4.75 3.21 -20.13
CA GLY A 398 4.11 1.92 -20.24
C GLY A 398 2.60 1.95 -20.19
N TRP A 399 2.04 0.83 -20.63
CA TRP A 399 0.61 0.58 -20.70
C TRP A 399 0.30 -0.78 -20.07
N ARG A 400 -0.68 -0.80 -19.17
CA ARG A 400 -1.23 -2.01 -18.57
C ARG A 400 -2.69 -2.15 -18.93
N TRP A 401 -3.08 -3.32 -19.41
CA TRP A 401 -4.46 -3.65 -19.75
C TRP A 401 -4.92 -4.96 -19.10
N GLN A 402 -5.78 -4.85 -18.09
CA GLN A 402 -6.46 -5.98 -17.46
C GLN A 402 -7.59 -6.49 -18.37
N TRP A 403 -7.26 -7.31 -19.38
CA TRP A 403 -8.24 -7.81 -20.35
C TRP A 403 -9.27 -8.75 -19.69
N GLN A 404 -8.84 -9.53 -18.69
CA GLN A 404 -9.67 -10.42 -17.86
C GLN A 404 -9.35 -10.13 -16.37
N PRO A 405 -10.24 -10.47 -15.42
CA PRO A 405 -10.01 -10.20 -13.99
C PRO A 405 -8.66 -10.65 -13.43
N LYS A 406 -8.07 -11.73 -13.96
CA LYS A 406 -6.78 -12.28 -13.52
C LYS A 406 -5.62 -12.07 -14.49
N TRP A 407 -5.87 -11.49 -15.67
CA TRP A 407 -4.88 -11.39 -16.74
C TRP A 407 -4.67 -9.94 -17.14
N THR A 408 -3.41 -9.51 -17.18
CA THR A 408 -3.00 -8.16 -17.55
C THR A 408 -1.93 -8.26 -18.64
N ILE A 409 -2.10 -7.52 -19.74
CA ILE A 409 -1.00 -7.23 -20.67
C ILE A 409 -0.23 -6.04 -20.13
N ASN A 410 1.10 -6.09 -20.24
CA ASN A 410 1.98 -4.95 -20.11
C ASN A 410 2.77 -4.74 -21.40
N VAL A 411 2.98 -3.47 -21.75
CA VAL A 411 3.99 -3.04 -22.71
C VAL A 411 4.72 -1.87 -22.06
N GLU A 412 6.05 -1.89 -22.11
CA GLU A 412 6.90 -0.87 -21.50
C GLU A 412 8.06 -0.54 -22.43
N LEU A 413 8.35 0.75 -22.55
CA LEU A 413 9.53 1.31 -23.19
C LEU A 413 10.32 2.08 -22.14
N SER A 414 11.59 1.74 -21.97
CA SER A 414 12.52 2.38 -21.05
C SER A 414 13.74 2.87 -21.83
N HIS A 415 14.22 4.07 -21.50
CA HIS A 415 15.44 4.64 -22.06
C HIS A 415 16.29 5.22 -20.93
N TYR A 416 17.58 4.90 -20.96
CA TYR A 416 18.60 5.33 -20.01
C TYR A 416 19.70 6.06 -20.79
N ASN A 417 20.20 7.13 -20.19
CA ASN A 417 21.38 7.84 -20.66
C ASN A 417 22.23 8.18 -19.43
N ASN A 418 23.45 7.65 -19.39
CA ASN A 418 24.46 7.94 -18.39
C ASN A 418 25.60 8.71 -19.08
N ASP A 419 25.73 9.99 -18.76
CA ASP A 419 26.83 10.83 -19.24
C ASP A 419 27.92 10.87 -18.18
N SER A 420 29.12 10.38 -18.49
CA SER A 420 30.27 10.41 -17.59
C SER A 420 31.41 11.25 -18.16
N ASN A 421 32.16 11.91 -17.29
CA ASN A 421 33.43 12.55 -17.65
C ASN A 421 34.51 11.53 -18.07
N LEU A 422 34.33 10.25 -17.74
CA LEU A 422 35.17 9.14 -18.15
C LEU A 422 34.44 8.32 -19.23
N GLU A 423 34.93 8.39 -20.48
CA GLU A 423 34.30 7.81 -21.69
C GLU A 423 33.89 6.33 -21.53
N LEU A 424 34.64 5.55 -20.75
CA LEU A 424 34.37 4.13 -20.49
C LEU A 424 33.03 3.87 -19.77
N TYR A 425 32.55 4.83 -18.99
CA TYR A 425 31.34 4.67 -18.16
C TYR A 425 30.10 5.36 -18.77
N SER A 426 30.26 6.07 -19.89
CA SER A 426 29.14 6.66 -20.61
C SER A 426 28.38 5.61 -21.39
N TYR A 427 27.06 5.58 -21.30
CA TYR A 427 26.23 4.64 -22.07
C TYR A 427 24.81 5.16 -22.33
N GLU A 428 24.23 4.70 -23.44
CA GLU A 428 22.79 4.79 -23.70
C GLU A 428 22.20 3.39 -23.76
N ARG A 429 20.97 3.22 -23.29
CA ARG A 429 20.28 1.92 -23.31
C ARG A 429 18.79 2.13 -23.55
N THR A 430 18.24 1.44 -24.54
CA THR A 430 16.80 1.43 -24.79
C THR A 430 16.25 0.03 -24.71
N GLN A 431 15.19 -0.14 -23.93
CA GLN A 431 14.52 -1.43 -23.73
C GLN A 431 13.05 -1.31 -24.12
N LEU A 432 12.57 -2.20 -24.98
CA LEU A 432 11.16 -2.36 -25.28
C LEU A 432 10.76 -3.79 -24.96
N HIS A 433 9.81 -3.96 -24.04
CA HIS A 433 9.30 -5.29 -23.72
C HIS A 433 7.78 -5.31 -23.60
N GLY A 434 7.21 -6.48 -23.83
CA GLY A 434 5.79 -6.75 -23.70
C GLY A 434 5.55 -8.11 -23.10
N GLY A 435 4.48 -8.23 -22.31
CA GLY A 435 4.25 -9.44 -21.55
C GLY A 435 2.83 -9.61 -21.07
N VAL A 436 2.65 -10.73 -20.38
CA VAL A 436 1.38 -11.12 -19.77
C VAL A 436 1.62 -11.49 -18.31
N ARG A 437 0.85 -10.84 -17.45
CA ARG A 437 0.80 -11.10 -16.02
C ARG A 437 -0.49 -11.82 -15.63
N PHE A 438 -0.34 -12.93 -14.92
CA PHE A 438 -1.42 -13.61 -14.22
C PHE A 438 -1.41 -13.27 -12.73
N GLY A 439 -2.57 -12.90 -12.17
CA GLY A 439 -2.72 -12.57 -10.74
C GLY A 439 -3.75 -13.44 -10.02
N LEU A 440 -3.41 -13.91 -8.83
CA LEU A 440 -4.26 -14.62 -7.89
C LEU A 440 -4.47 -13.79 -6.61
N TYR A 441 -5.71 -13.82 -6.13
CA TYR A 441 -6.27 -12.99 -5.05
C TYR A 441 -5.52 -12.97 -3.73
#